data_AF-A0A3M7I8U9-F1
#
_entry.id   AF-A0A3M7I8U9-F1
#
_cell.length_a   1.000
_cell.length_b   1.000
_cell.length_c   1.000
_cell.angle_alpha   90.00
_cell.angle_beta   90.00
_cell.angle_gamma   90.00
#
_symmetry.space_group_name_H-M   'P 1'
#
loop_
_entity.id
_entity.type
_entity.pdbx_description
1 polymer ?
#
loop_
_entity_poly.entity_id
_entity_poly.type
_entity_poly.pdbx_seq_one_letter_code
_entity_poly.pdbx_strand_id
1 'polypeptide(L)'
;MPSFTSFLTVSLLAVGTLAQPAAKREKRHRNNEYCLSNREAQQVATNYGLLISNYSDELANAVLSPDFTDYSESVNTLINSCPQGSAAISLPLLAPTFSNRTQFEIGQGQQPLINFNQLNIWHSCDTVIIRWETTNTANITDVKPVVGLISMETVKAPSNNEYEYWVDTVYSEFDAGAWLQNLQEAGICSGSTAEPVPDPSASTSTMTSHTAPIASTMTPTVSAMPSYN
;
A
#
# COMPACT_ATOMS: atom_id res chain seq x y z
N MET A 1 41.02 50.79 -41.12
CA MET A 1 41.73 51.08 -39.85
C MET A 1 40.69 51.07 -38.73
N PRO A 2 41.05 50.54 -37.56
CA PRO A 2 40.18 49.72 -36.71
C PRO A 2 39.28 50.58 -35.80
N SER A 3 38.20 50.00 -35.28
CA SER A 3 38.01 50.01 -33.82
C SER A 3 36.99 48.98 -33.38
N PHE A 4 37.45 48.11 -32.49
CA PHE A 4 36.65 47.20 -31.69
C PHE A 4 35.91 48.02 -30.62
N THR A 5 34.63 47.73 -30.39
CA THR A 5 33.98 48.14 -29.14
C THR A 5 33.23 46.94 -28.56
N SER A 6 33.70 46.54 -27.40
CA SER A 6 33.29 45.39 -26.60
C SER A 6 31.80 45.39 -26.26
N PHE A 7 31.15 44.25 -26.44
CA PHE A 7 29.93 43.93 -25.72
C PHE A 7 30.31 43.49 -24.30
N LEU A 8 29.96 44.29 -23.29
CA LEU A 8 29.97 43.88 -21.89
C LEU A 8 28.84 42.88 -21.68
N THR A 9 29.17 41.59 -21.59
CA THR A 9 28.28 40.57 -21.05
C THR A 9 28.13 40.76 -19.55
N VAL A 10 26.98 41.28 -19.12
CA VAL A 10 26.56 41.24 -17.72
C VAL A 10 26.07 39.82 -17.43
N SER A 11 26.93 39.00 -16.85
CA SER A 11 26.54 37.71 -16.27
C SER A 11 25.70 37.97 -15.02
N LEU A 12 24.37 37.84 -15.12
CA LEU A 12 23.52 37.63 -13.96
C LEU A 12 23.85 36.24 -13.38
N LEU A 13 24.65 36.23 -12.32
CA LEU A 13 24.76 35.09 -11.40
C LEU A 13 23.41 34.96 -10.67
N ALA A 14 22.54 34.09 -11.20
CA ALA A 14 21.42 33.57 -10.43
C ALA A 14 21.98 32.71 -9.30
N VAL A 15 22.12 33.29 -8.11
CA VAL A 15 22.36 32.53 -6.88
C VAL A 15 21.07 31.75 -6.61
N GLY A 16 21.03 30.52 -7.10
CA GLY A 16 20.01 29.55 -6.71
C GLY A 16 20.18 29.24 -5.23
N THR A 17 19.46 29.97 -4.38
CA THR A 17 19.26 29.56 -3.00
C THR A 17 18.42 28.29 -3.03
N LEU A 18 19.06 27.14 -2.84
CA LEU A 18 18.36 25.91 -2.48
C LEU A 18 17.66 26.18 -1.15
N ALA A 19 16.38 26.49 -1.21
CA ALA A 19 15.50 26.45 -0.05
C ALA A 19 15.35 24.98 0.34
N GLN A 20 16.28 24.46 1.13
CA GLN A 20 16.02 23.24 1.89
C GLN A 20 14.89 23.58 2.86
N PRO A 21 13.79 22.81 2.88
CA PRO A 21 12.85 22.95 3.98
C PRO A 21 13.64 22.67 5.25
N ALA A 22 13.52 23.56 6.22
CA ALA A 22 14.02 23.33 7.57
C ALA A 22 13.24 22.15 8.15
N ALA A 23 13.68 20.93 7.82
CA ALA A 23 13.30 19.74 8.54
C ALA A 23 13.74 19.99 9.97
N LYS A 24 12.76 20.22 10.86
CA LYS A 24 13.00 20.17 12.30
C LYS A 24 13.60 18.81 12.59
N ARG A 25 14.92 18.79 12.79
CA ARG A 25 15.68 17.60 13.15
C ARG A 25 15.59 17.41 14.66
N GLU A 26 14.46 16.90 15.11
CA GLU A 26 14.23 16.37 16.47
C GLU A 26 13.26 15.19 16.26
N LYS A 27 13.55 13.92 16.56
CA LYS A 27 14.55 13.27 17.41
C LYS A 27 15.14 12.08 16.63
N ARG A 28 16.37 12.20 16.14
CA ARG A 28 17.13 10.99 15.77
C ARG A 28 18.12 10.74 16.89
N HIS A 29 17.63 10.14 17.98
CA HIS A 29 18.50 9.46 18.94
C HIS A 29 19.08 8.23 18.23
N ARG A 30 20.04 8.47 17.32
CA ARG A 30 21.02 7.47 16.91
C ARG A 30 21.94 7.25 18.09
N ASN A 31 21.42 6.67 19.17
CA ASN A 31 22.26 6.12 20.20
C ASN A 31 22.95 4.92 19.56
N ASN A 32 24.24 5.05 19.27
CA ASN A 32 25.14 3.99 18.79
C ASN A 32 25.28 2.81 19.80
N GLU A 33 24.30 2.56 20.65
CA GLU A 33 24.39 1.62 21.77
C GLU A 33 23.46 0.41 21.66
N TYR A 34 22.52 0.38 20.72
CA TYR A 34 21.68 -0.80 20.53
C TYR A 34 21.65 -1.20 19.06
N CYS A 35 21.93 -2.47 18.80
CA CYS A 35 21.73 -3.11 17.52
C CYS A 35 20.90 -4.37 17.73
N LEU A 36 19.80 -4.48 16.99
CA LEU A 36 19.01 -5.70 16.94
C LEU A 36 19.90 -6.90 16.58
N SER A 37 19.82 -7.95 17.37
CA SER A 37 20.23 -9.30 16.98
C SER A 37 19.22 -9.90 16.00
N ASN A 38 19.63 -10.94 15.27
CA ASN A 38 18.73 -11.71 14.42
C ASN A 38 17.47 -12.18 15.17
N ARG A 39 17.60 -12.52 16.47
CA ARG A 39 16.48 -12.99 17.29
C ARG A 39 15.51 -11.84 17.60
N GLU A 40 16.02 -10.69 18.00
CA GLU A 40 15.18 -9.51 18.29
C GLU A 40 14.49 -9.02 17.01
N ALA A 41 15.22 -8.99 15.88
CA ALA A 41 14.64 -8.64 14.58
C ALA A 41 13.53 -9.61 14.16
N GLN A 42 13.74 -10.92 14.34
CA GLN A 42 12.70 -11.91 14.07
C GLN A 42 11.50 -11.77 15.01
N GLN A 43 11.71 -11.42 16.28
CA GLN A 43 10.60 -11.17 17.21
C GLN A 43 9.76 -9.96 16.77
N VAL A 44 10.40 -8.86 16.39
CA VAL A 44 9.72 -7.68 15.83
C VAL A 44 8.90 -8.06 14.59
N ALA A 45 9.51 -8.78 13.64
CA ALA A 45 8.84 -9.24 12.43
C ALA A 45 7.63 -10.14 12.70
N THR A 46 7.79 -11.14 13.57
CA THR A 46 6.70 -12.04 13.96
C THR A 46 5.56 -11.29 14.63
N ASN A 47 5.88 -10.40 15.57
CA ASN A 47 4.89 -9.63 16.31
C ASN A 47 4.10 -8.69 15.40
N TYR A 48 4.77 -8.03 14.44
CA TYR A 48 4.09 -7.19 13.46
C TYR A 48 3.17 -8.02 12.56
N GLY A 49 3.60 -9.21 12.10
CA GLY A 49 2.72 -10.12 11.38
C GLY A 49 1.46 -10.51 12.18
N LEU A 50 1.59 -10.70 13.50
CA LEU A 50 0.46 -10.99 14.38
C LEU A 50 -0.52 -9.82 14.54
N LEU A 51 -0.05 -8.56 14.48
CA LEU A 51 -0.96 -7.39 14.45
C LEU A 51 -1.91 -7.44 13.24
N ILE A 52 -1.51 -8.14 12.17
CA ILE A 52 -2.31 -8.31 10.96
C ILE A 52 -3.14 -9.59 11.03
N SER A 53 -2.55 -10.71 11.44
CA SER A 53 -3.20 -12.03 11.35
C SER A 53 -4.01 -12.44 12.58
N ASN A 54 -3.77 -11.81 13.73
CA ASN A 54 -4.41 -12.15 14.99
C ASN A 54 -4.45 -10.91 15.91
N TYR A 55 -5.04 -9.84 15.40
CA TYR A 55 -5.07 -8.54 16.05
C TYR A 55 -5.75 -8.58 17.43
N SER A 56 -5.17 -7.87 18.40
CA SER A 56 -5.84 -7.40 19.61
C SER A 56 -5.21 -6.09 20.08
N ASP A 57 -5.96 -5.29 20.84
CA ASP A 57 -5.45 -4.04 21.42
C ASP A 57 -4.29 -4.31 22.38
N GLU A 58 -4.34 -5.40 23.17
CA GLU A 58 -3.25 -5.78 24.06
C GLU A 58 -1.95 -6.04 23.29
N LEU A 59 -2.04 -6.72 22.14
CA LEU A 59 -0.90 -6.95 21.26
C LEU A 59 -0.39 -5.63 20.68
N ALA A 60 -1.28 -4.75 20.20
CA ALA A 60 -0.89 -3.43 19.70
C ALA A 60 -0.14 -2.62 20.76
N ASN A 61 -0.61 -2.64 22.02
CA ASN A 61 0.03 -1.95 23.14
C ASN A 61 1.41 -2.52 23.50
N ALA A 62 1.61 -3.83 23.31
CA ALA A 62 2.90 -4.49 23.54
C ALA A 62 3.92 -4.26 22.41
N VAL A 63 3.45 -4.11 21.16
CA VAL A 63 4.29 -4.11 19.95
C VAL A 63 4.58 -2.71 19.42
N LEU A 64 3.63 -1.79 19.49
CA LEU A 64 3.74 -0.46 18.89
C LEU A 64 4.03 0.60 19.95
N SER A 65 4.87 1.58 19.62
CA SER A 65 5.05 2.75 20.48
C SER A 65 3.76 3.59 20.54
N PRO A 66 3.50 4.37 21.61
CA PRO A 66 2.32 5.24 21.66
C PRO A 66 2.25 6.25 20.49
N ASP A 67 3.42 6.75 20.07
CA ASP A 67 3.59 7.73 18.99
C ASP A 67 3.76 7.08 17.61
N PHE A 68 3.41 5.79 17.49
CA PHE A 68 3.57 4.98 16.27
C PHE A 68 3.01 5.67 15.03
N THR A 69 3.79 5.73 13.95
CA THR A 69 3.34 6.29 12.68
C THR A 69 3.46 5.26 11.55
N ASP A 70 2.39 5.09 10.77
CA ASP A 70 2.34 4.21 9.60
C ASP A 70 2.19 5.02 8.32
N TYR A 71 3.03 4.71 7.33
CA TYR A 71 2.98 5.26 5.99
C TYR A 71 2.76 4.14 4.98
N SER A 72 1.68 4.23 4.22
CA SER A 72 1.45 3.37 3.07
C SER A 72 0.64 4.08 1.99
N GLU A 73 1.27 4.32 0.85
CA GLU A 73 0.55 4.82 -0.33
C GLU A 73 -0.38 3.73 -0.88
N SER A 74 -0.01 2.46 -0.75
CA SER A 74 -0.85 1.29 -1.06
C SER A 74 -2.14 1.29 -0.24
N VAL A 75 -2.06 1.40 1.10
CA VAL A 75 -3.27 1.44 1.95
C VAL A 75 -4.07 2.71 1.69
N ASN A 76 -3.43 3.88 1.59
CA ASN A 76 -4.14 5.13 1.32
C ASN A 76 -4.88 5.08 -0.04
N THR A 77 -4.29 4.45 -1.06
CA THR A 77 -4.93 4.20 -2.35
C THR A 77 -6.16 3.31 -2.19
N LEU A 78 -6.07 2.23 -1.41
CA LEU A 78 -7.21 1.36 -1.13
C LEU A 78 -8.32 2.07 -0.35
N ILE A 79 -8.00 2.82 0.71
CA ILE A 79 -8.98 3.61 1.47
C ILE A 79 -9.72 4.59 0.56
N ASN A 80 -8.99 5.27 -0.33
CA ASN A 80 -9.58 6.26 -1.24
C ASN A 80 -10.41 5.63 -2.36
N SER A 81 -10.02 4.45 -2.84
CA SER A 81 -10.66 3.78 -3.98
C SER A 81 -11.78 2.82 -3.56
N CYS A 82 -11.68 2.28 -2.34
CA CYS A 82 -12.60 1.33 -1.74
C CYS A 82 -12.58 1.46 -0.22
N PRO A 83 -13.27 2.47 0.34
CA PRO A 83 -13.31 2.68 1.78
C PRO A 83 -13.99 1.48 2.48
N GLN A 84 -13.31 0.91 3.49
CA GLN A 84 -13.78 -0.24 4.26
C GLN A 84 -13.90 0.14 5.75
N GLY A 85 -15.07 -0.07 6.34
CA GLY A 85 -15.34 0.27 7.74
C GLY A 85 -15.67 1.75 7.97
N SER A 86 -16.08 2.09 9.19
CA SER A 86 -16.48 3.46 9.55
C SER A 86 -15.28 4.38 9.81
N ALA A 87 -14.09 3.81 10.04
CA ALA A 87 -12.85 4.54 10.21
C ALA A 87 -12.20 4.96 8.88
N ALA A 88 -12.66 4.43 7.73
CA ALA A 88 -12.12 4.80 6.42
C ALA A 88 -12.50 6.24 6.05
N ILE A 89 -11.52 7.13 6.11
CA ILE A 89 -11.64 8.53 5.71
C ILE A 89 -10.64 8.75 4.58
N SER A 90 -11.04 9.46 3.52
CA SER A 90 -10.12 9.74 2.43
C SER A 90 -8.92 10.56 2.90
N LEU A 91 -7.71 10.15 2.49
CA LEU A 91 -6.44 10.74 2.89
C LEU A 91 -5.63 11.18 1.66
N PRO A 92 -4.83 12.26 1.74
CA PRO A 92 -3.78 12.51 0.76
C PRO A 92 -2.84 11.30 0.69
N LEU A 93 -2.43 10.88 -0.51
CA LEU A 93 -1.63 9.65 -0.67
C LEU A 93 -0.35 9.65 0.18
N LEU A 94 0.33 10.80 0.29
CA LEU A 94 1.59 10.95 1.04
C LEU A 94 1.40 11.24 2.54
N ALA A 95 0.16 11.29 3.03
CA ALA A 95 -0.09 11.46 4.46
C ALA A 95 0.15 10.14 5.22
N PRO A 96 0.47 10.19 6.52
CA PRO A 96 0.42 8.99 7.35
C PRO A 96 -0.95 8.32 7.25
N THR A 97 -0.96 7.00 7.06
CA THR A 97 -2.17 6.18 7.12
C THR A 97 -2.69 6.16 8.56
N PHE A 98 -1.79 6.00 9.53
CA PHE A 98 -2.05 6.16 10.96
C PHE A 98 -0.98 7.05 11.59
N SER A 99 -1.39 8.05 12.38
CA SER A 99 -0.48 9.02 13.01
C SER A 99 -0.19 8.75 14.49
N ASN A 100 -0.79 7.69 15.07
CA ASN A 100 -0.51 7.19 16.41
C ASN A 100 -1.07 5.76 16.55
N ARG A 101 -0.68 5.08 17.62
CA ARG A 101 -1.16 3.72 17.92
C ARG A 101 -2.68 3.62 18.03
N THR A 102 -3.35 4.59 18.66
CA THR A 102 -4.82 4.55 18.81
C THR A 102 -5.55 4.59 17.46
N GLN A 103 -5.04 5.34 16.49
CA GLN A 103 -5.59 5.33 15.13
C GLN A 103 -5.37 3.98 14.45
N PHE A 104 -4.19 3.38 14.62
CA PHE A 104 -3.93 2.02 14.14
C PHE A 104 -4.90 1.03 14.78
N GLU A 105 -5.10 1.08 16.10
CA GLU A 105 -6.00 0.17 16.82
C GLU A 105 -7.45 0.26 16.29
N ILE A 106 -7.96 1.48 16.11
CA ILE A 106 -9.30 1.71 15.56
C ILE A 106 -9.41 1.22 14.11
N GLY A 107 -8.41 1.51 13.28
CA GLY A 107 -8.42 1.16 11.86
C GLY A 107 -8.26 -0.34 11.63
N GLN A 108 -7.18 -0.91 12.17
CA GLN A 108 -6.84 -2.32 12.05
C GLN A 108 -7.88 -3.22 12.73
N GLY A 109 -8.42 -2.82 13.89
CA GLY A 109 -9.49 -3.55 14.58
C GLY A 109 -10.80 -3.66 13.81
N GLN A 110 -11.01 -2.85 12.76
CA GLN A 110 -12.16 -2.95 11.86
C GLN A 110 -11.89 -3.81 10.61
N GLN A 111 -10.64 -4.20 10.36
CA GLN A 111 -10.29 -5.00 9.19
C GLN A 111 -10.52 -6.50 9.45
N PRO A 112 -10.96 -7.27 8.44
CA PRO A 112 -10.92 -8.72 8.51
C PRO A 112 -9.48 -9.22 8.69
N LEU A 113 -9.31 -10.27 9.51
CA LEU A 113 -8.00 -10.90 9.68
C LEU A 113 -7.57 -11.60 8.38
N ILE A 114 -6.32 -11.37 7.99
CA ILE A 114 -5.68 -12.04 6.84
C ILE A 114 -4.50 -12.90 7.30
N ASN A 115 -4.13 -13.92 6.54
CA ASN A 115 -2.88 -14.61 6.79
C ASN A 115 -1.70 -13.69 6.48
N PHE A 116 -0.62 -13.86 7.23
CA PHE A 116 0.60 -13.07 7.08
C PHE A 116 1.81 -14.02 7.04
N ASN A 117 2.23 -14.39 5.83
CA ASN A 117 3.34 -15.31 5.62
C ASN A 117 4.62 -14.52 5.44
N GLN A 118 5.51 -14.52 6.44
CA GLN A 118 6.84 -13.93 6.28
C GLN A 118 7.67 -14.75 5.28
N LEU A 119 8.12 -14.12 4.19
CA LEU A 119 8.95 -14.73 3.15
C LEU A 119 10.44 -14.47 3.40
N ASN A 120 10.80 -13.24 3.76
CA ASN A 120 12.18 -12.83 3.98
C ASN A 120 12.26 -11.78 5.09
N ILE A 121 13.44 -11.69 5.70
CA ILE A 121 13.77 -10.69 6.72
C ILE A 121 15.18 -10.16 6.50
N TRP A 122 15.34 -8.86 6.67
CA TRP A 122 16.62 -8.16 6.77
C TRP A 122 16.55 -7.20 7.95
N HIS A 123 17.68 -6.84 8.55
CA HIS A 123 17.67 -5.85 9.61
C HIS A 123 18.98 -5.08 9.70
N SER A 124 18.89 -3.89 10.28
CA SER A 124 20.00 -3.07 10.76
C SER A 124 20.04 -3.10 12.30
N CYS A 125 20.65 -2.10 12.91
CA CYS A 125 20.62 -1.93 14.35
C CYS A 125 19.24 -1.54 14.90
N ASP A 126 18.43 -0.83 14.11
CA ASP A 126 17.20 -0.18 14.54
C ASP A 126 16.06 -0.30 13.52
N THR A 127 16.25 -1.11 12.48
CA THR A 127 15.26 -1.29 11.42
C THR A 127 15.12 -2.77 11.09
N VAL A 128 13.89 -3.25 11.00
CA VAL A 128 13.56 -4.58 10.47
C VAL A 128 12.79 -4.41 9.17
N ILE A 129 13.24 -5.09 8.11
CA ILE A 129 12.58 -5.11 6.82
C ILE A 129 12.08 -6.53 6.59
N ILE A 130 10.81 -6.68 6.24
CA ILE A 130 10.23 -7.98 5.90
C ILE A 130 9.61 -7.95 4.52
N ARG A 131 9.76 -9.07 3.81
CA ARG A 131 8.92 -9.41 2.65
C ARG A 131 7.88 -10.40 3.12
N TRP A 132 6.62 -10.19 2.76
CA TRP A 132 5.50 -10.99 3.23
C TRP A 132 4.51 -11.30 2.10
N GLU A 133 3.65 -12.29 2.33
CA GLU A 133 2.57 -12.69 1.44
C GLU A 133 1.26 -12.89 2.23
N THR A 134 0.15 -12.53 1.59
CA THR A 134 -1.19 -12.96 1.99
C THR A 134 -1.93 -13.55 0.79
N THR A 135 -2.84 -14.49 1.07
CA THR A 135 -3.62 -15.23 0.07
C THR A 135 -5.11 -15.28 0.41
N ASN A 136 -5.59 -14.47 1.36
CA ASN A 136 -6.98 -14.47 1.79
C ASN A 136 -7.55 -13.05 1.98
N THR A 137 -7.12 -12.08 1.17
CA THR A 137 -7.61 -10.69 1.24
C THR A 137 -9.11 -10.55 1.00
N ALA A 138 -9.74 -11.55 0.39
CA ALA A 138 -11.19 -11.67 0.24
C ALA A 138 -11.60 -13.15 0.21
N ASN A 139 -12.88 -13.43 0.50
CA ASN A 139 -13.43 -14.78 0.48
C ASN A 139 -13.97 -15.14 -0.92
N ILE A 140 -13.08 -15.39 -1.87
CA ILE A 140 -13.38 -15.81 -3.26
C ILE A 140 -12.54 -17.04 -3.64
N THR A 141 -12.90 -17.74 -4.72
CA THR A 141 -12.20 -18.98 -5.14
C THR A 141 -10.80 -18.71 -5.70
N ASP A 142 -10.63 -17.64 -6.48
CA ASP A 142 -9.39 -17.34 -7.20
C ASP A 142 -8.71 -16.06 -6.65
N VAL A 143 -8.49 -16.03 -5.33
CA VAL A 143 -7.78 -14.91 -4.67
C VAL A 143 -6.40 -14.77 -5.29
N LYS A 144 -6.07 -13.55 -5.73
CA LYS A 144 -4.73 -13.20 -6.20
C LYS A 144 -3.82 -13.00 -4.99
N PRO A 145 -2.69 -13.72 -4.87
CA PRO A 145 -1.74 -13.47 -3.80
C PRO A 145 -1.27 -12.02 -3.83
N VAL A 146 -1.13 -11.42 -2.65
CA VAL A 146 -0.53 -10.10 -2.49
C VAL A 146 0.81 -10.29 -1.81
N VAL A 147 1.85 -9.74 -2.42
CA VAL A 147 3.18 -9.68 -1.84
C VAL A 147 3.48 -8.23 -1.47
N GLY A 148 4.18 -8.04 -0.35
CA GLY A 148 4.59 -6.72 0.10
C GLY A 148 5.95 -6.68 0.77
N LEU A 149 6.38 -5.46 1.03
CA LEU A 149 7.56 -5.11 1.81
C LEU A 149 7.16 -4.13 2.91
N ILE A 150 7.72 -4.33 4.10
CA ILE A 150 7.51 -3.45 5.25
C ILE A 150 8.88 -3.11 5.81
N SER A 151 9.16 -1.83 6.00
CA SER A 151 10.30 -1.33 6.77
C SER A 151 9.81 -0.79 8.10
N MET A 152 10.27 -1.37 9.21
CA MET A 152 9.89 -1.06 10.57
C MET A 152 11.07 -0.43 11.30
N GLU A 153 10.99 0.85 11.65
CA GLU A 153 11.95 1.49 12.55
C GLU A 153 11.56 1.18 14.01
N THR A 154 12.52 0.79 14.83
CA THR A 154 12.29 0.28 16.19
C THR A 154 12.98 1.12 17.26
N VAL A 155 12.31 1.23 18.42
CA VAL A 155 12.83 1.90 19.62
C VAL A 155 12.79 0.95 20.81
N LYS A 156 13.64 1.19 21.82
CA LYS A 156 13.60 0.41 23.05
C LYS A 156 12.27 0.61 23.77
N ALA A 157 11.60 -0.47 24.12
CA ALA A 157 10.40 -0.40 24.94
C ALA A 157 10.77 -0.16 26.43
N PRO A 158 9.84 0.37 27.24
CA PRO A 158 10.00 0.42 28.70
C PRO A 158 10.32 -0.96 29.28
N SER A 159 11.08 -1.00 30.38
CA SER A 159 11.56 -2.26 30.97
C SER A 159 10.47 -3.21 31.47
N ASN A 160 9.23 -2.74 31.61
CA ASN A 160 8.07 -3.52 31.99
C ASN A 160 7.18 -3.95 30.80
N ASN A 161 7.58 -3.64 29.57
CA ASN A 161 6.89 -4.10 28.37
C ASN A 161 7.15 -5.59 28.12
N GLU A 162 6.21 -6.27 27.46
CA GLU A 162 6.35 -7.70 27.12
C GLU A 162 7.51 -7.95 26.15
N TYR A 163 7.71 -7.04 25.19
CA TYR A 163 8.77 -7.11 24.20
C TYR A 163 9.82 -6.04 24.43
N GLU A 164 11.07 -6.35 24.08
CA GLU A 164 12.22 -5.48 24.32
C GLU A 164 12.22 -4.23 23.44
N TYR A 165 11.59 -4.31 22.26
CA TYR A 165 11.49 -3.21 21.31
C TYR A 165 10.04 -2.99 20.88
N TRP A 166 9.72 -1.73 20.69
CA TRP A 166 8.53 -1.30 19.98
C TRP A 166 8.86 -0.96 18.53
N VAL A 167 7.87 -1.12 17.66
CA VAL A 167 7.87 -0.50 16.33
C VAL A 167 7.35 0.93 16.49
N ASP A 168 8.12 1.90 16.00
CA ASP A 168 7.83 3.33 16.13
C ASP A 168 7.38 3.95 14.80
N THR A 169 7.95 3.50 13.69
CA THR A 169 7.54 3.96 12.36
C THR A 169 7.51 2.80 11.39
N VAL A 170 6.48 2.76 10.55
CA VAL A 170 6.34 1.81 9.45
C VAL A 170 6.27 2.54 8.11
N TYR A 171 6.97 1.99 7.13
CA TYR A 171 6.76 2.25 5.71
C TYR A 171 6.38 0.93 5.06
N SER A 172 5.15 0.82 4.56
CA SER A 172 4.62 -0.44 4.02
C SER A 172 4.06 -0.26 2.60
N GLU A 173 4.49 -1.12 1.69
CA GLU A 173 4.00 -1.14 0.31
C GLU A 173 3.77 -2.58 -0.15
N PHE A 174 2.73 -2.81 -0.94
CA PHE A 174 2.34 -4.13 -1.42
C PHE A 174 1.60 -4.04 -2.76
N ASP A 175 1.26 -5.19 -3.34
CA ASP A 175 0.50 -5.27 -4.60
C ASP A 175 -0.95 -4.77 -4.47
N ALA A 176 -1.13 -3.45 -4.27
CA ALA A 176 -2.43 -2.83 -4.05
C ALA A 176 -3.43 -3.06 -5.20
N GLY A 177 -2.94 -3.21 -6.43
CA GLY A 177 -3.78 -3.57 -7.58
C GLY A 177 -4.40 -4.96 -7.47
N ALA A 178 -3.62 -5.96 -7.04
CA ALA A 178 -4.12 -7.31 -6.81
C ALA A 178 -5.12 -7.33 -5.64
N TRP A 179 -4.82 -6.58 -4.56
CA TRP A 179 -5.74 -6.43 -3.44
C TRP A 179 -7.07 -5.81 -3.88
N LEU A 180 -7.03 -4.67 -4.58
CA LEU A 180 -8.24 -3.98 -5.06
C LEU A 180 -9.07 -4.88 -5.98
N GLN A 181 -8.41 -5.61 -6.88
CA GLN A 181 -9.08 -6.56 -7.77
C GLN A 181 -9.79 -7.67 -6.98
N ASN A 182 -9.16 -8.25 -5.95
CA ASN A 182 -9.78 -9.26 -5.10
C ASN A 182 -11.04 -8.71 -4.42
N LEU A 183 -11.00 -7.47 -3.91
CA LEU A 183 -12.16 -6.84 -3.27
C LEU A 183 -13.29 -6.54 -4.27
N GLN A 184 -12.96 -6.14 -5.50
CA GLN A 184 -13.94 -5.91 -6.57
C GLN A 184 -14.61 -7.21 -7.00
N GLU A 185 -13.84 -8.28 -7.22
CA GLU A 185 -14.36 -9.61 -7.58
C GLU A 185 -15.22 -10.20 -6.45
N ALA A 186 -14.92 -9.86 -5.19
CA ALA A 186 -15.75 -10.21 -4.04
C ALA A 186 -17.03 -9.35 -3.90
N GLY A 187 -17.21 -8.32 -4.74
CA GLY A 187 -18.34 -7.39 -4.65
C GLY A 187 -18.28 -6.45 -3.43
N ILE A 188 -17.13 -6.34 -2.76
CA ILE A 188 -16.91 -5.44 -1.62
C ILE A 188 -16.77 -3.99 -2.12
N CYS A 189 -16.03 -3.82 -3.21
CA CYS A 189 -15.88 -2.53 -3.87
C CYS A 189 -16.75 -2.47 -5.11
N SER A 190 -17.53 -1.40 -5.26
CA SER A 190 -18.05 -1.05 -6.58
C SER A 190 -16.84 -0.69 -7.44
N GLY A 191 -16.62 -1.41 -8.55
CA GLY A 191 -15.53 -1.07 -9.47
C GLY A 191 -15.57 0.43 -9.82
N SER A 192 -14.40 1.04 -9.97
CA SER A 192 -14.31 2.41 -10.44
C SER A 192 -15.03 2.53 -11.79
N THR A 193 -15.93 3.50 -11.93
CA THR A 193 -16.50 3.91 -13.23
C THR A 193 -15.50 4.69 -14.08
N ALA A 194 -14.23 4.78 -13.66
CA ALA A 194 -13.19 5.41 -14.47
C ALA A 194 -13.08 4.70 -15.81
N GLU A 195 -13.32 5.47 -16.87
CA GLU A 195 -13.09 5.05 -18.24
C GLU A 195 -11.65 4.49 -18.35
N PRO A 196 -11.44 3.38 -19.08
CA PRO A 196 -10.10 2.89 -19.37
C PRO A 196 -9.26 4.04 -19.93
N VAL A 197 -8.03 4.19 -19.42
CA VAL A 197 -7.08 5.15 -19.98
C VAL A 197 -6.95 4.83 -21.48
N PRO A 198 -7.22 5.78 -22.38
CA PRO A 198 -7.14 5.53 -23.82
C PRO A 198 -5.76 5.00 -24.16
N ASP A 199 -5.72 3.89 -24.87
CA ASP A 199 -4.47 3.33 -25.38
C ASP A 199 -3.82 4.37 -26.32
N PRO A 200 -2.63 4.91 -26.00
CA PRO A 200 -1.96 5.90 -26.83
C PRO A 200 -1.54 5.32 -28.20
N SER A 201 -1.58 4.00 -28.37
CA SER A 201 -1.34 3.30 -29.63
C SER A 201 -2.61 2.93 -30.41
N ALA A 202 -3.81 3.14 -29.82
CA ALA A 202 -5.07 3.00 -30.54
C ALA A 202 -5.30 4.21 -31.46
N SER A 203 -4.75 4.14 -32.66
CA SER A 203 -5.08 5.06 -33.75
C SER A 203 -6.60 5.09 -33.94
N THR A 204 -7.18 6.30 -33.85
CA THR A 204 -8.61 6.58 -33.92
C THR A 204 -9.20 6.12 -35.26
N SER A 205 -9.63 4.86 -35.36
CA SER A 205 -10.49 4.43 -36.46
C SER A 205 -11.91 4.88 -36.13
N THR A 206 -12.26 6.06 -36.64
CA THR A 206 -13.63 6.59 -36.67
C THR A 206 -14.56 5.55 -37.32
N MET A 207 -15.33 4.80 -36.54
CA MET A 207 -16.45 4.04 -37.08
C MET A 207 -17.59 5.01 -37.40
N THR A 208 -17.65 5.43 -38.66
CA THR A 208 -18.82 6.07 -39.24
C THR A 208 -20.01 5.11 -39.18
N SER A 209 -21.08 5.57 -38.53
CA SER A 209 -22.40 4.97 -38.54
C SER A 209 -22.93 4.81 -39.97
N HIS A 210 -23.22 3.58 -40.39
CA HIS A 210 -24.13 3.30 -41.50
C HIS A 210 -25.20 2.30 -41.05
N THR A 211 -26.37 2.86 -40.72
CA THR A 211 -27.69 2.20 -40.78
C THR A 211 -27.92 1.75 -42.23
N ALA A 212 -28.24 0.49 -42.56
CA ALA A 212 -29.53 -0.22 -42.47
C ALA A 212 -29.55 -1.30 -43.62
N PRO A 213 -30.54 -2.22 -43.78
CA PRO A 213 -31.27 -3.07 -42.81
C PRO A 213 -31.65 -4.52 -43.33
N ILE A 214 -32.38 -5.29 -42.49
CA ILE A 214 -33.38 -6.38 -42.78
C ILE A 214 -32.96 -7.87 -43.04
N ALA A 215 -33.61 -8.75 -42.25
CA ALA A 215 -34.04 -10.17 -42.43
C ALA A 215 -32.95 -11.28 -42.51
N SER A 216 -33.10 -12.49 -41.96
CA SER A 216 -34.28 -13.27 -41.57
C SER A 216 -33.94 -14.30 -40.49
N THR A 217 -34.96 -14.64 -39.72
CA THR A 217 -35.18 -15.79 -38.84
C THR A 217 -34.55 -17.12 -39.30
N MET A 218 -33.85 -17.83 -38.41
CA MET A 218 -33.85 -19.30 -38.38
C MET A 218 -33.75 -19.85 -36.95
N THR A 219 -34.76 -20.63 -36.60
CA THR A 219 -34.98 -21.40 -35.36
C THR A 219 -34.09 -22.65 -35.34
N PRO A 220 -33.59 -23.13 -34.18
CA PRO A 220 -32.99 -24.45 -34.09
C PRO A 220 -34.05 -25.51 -33.77
N THR A 221 -34.17 -26.52 -34.65
CA THR A 221 -34.98 -27.72 -34.47
C THR A 221 -34.30 -28.69 -33.51
N VAL A 222 -35.01 -29.06 -32.45
CA VAL A 222 -34.67 -30.16 -31.54
C VAL A 222 -34.97 -31.49 -32.25
N SER A 223 -33.99 -32.39 -32.32
CA SER A 223 -34.18 -33.77 -32.77
C SER A 223 -34.20 -34.71 -31.56
N ALA A 224 -35.34 -35.35 -31.34
CA ALA A 224 -35.55 -36.37 -30.33
C ALA A 224 -34.85 -37.70 -30.71
N MET A 225 -34.27 -38.38 -29.72
CA MET A 225 -33.82 -39.78 -29.82
C MET A 225 -35.00 -40.74 -29.55
N PRO A 226 -35.04 -41.93 -30.18
CA PRO A 226 -36.04 -42.95 -29.89
C PRO A 226 -35.65 -43.85 -28.72
N SER A 227 -36.65 -44.19 -27.91
CA SER A 227 -36.65 -45.28 -26.92
C SER A 227 -36.50 -46.66 -27.58
N TYR A 228 -35.69 -47.53 -26.98
CA TYR A 228 -35.73 -48.98 -27.19
C TYR A 228 -36.28 -49.67 -25.94
N ASN A 229 -37.06 -50.73 -26.18
CA ASN A 229 -37.75 -51.60 -25.21
C ASN A 229 -36.91 -52.04 -24.01
#